data_AF-A0A959Y2N8-F1
#
_entry.id   AF-A0A959Y2N8-F1
#
_cell.length_a   1.000
_cell.length_b   1.000
_cell.length_c   1.000
_cell.angle_alpha   90.00
_cell.angle_beta   90.00
_cell.angle_gamma   90.00
#
_symmetry.space_group_name_H-M   'P 1'
#
loop_
_entity.id
_entity.type
_entity.pdbx_description
1 polymer ?
#
loop_
_entity_poly.entity_id
_entity_poly.type
_entity_poly.pdbx_seq_one_letter_code
_entity_poly.pdbx_strand_id
1 'polypeptide(L)' 'FIHPEEIAYNDFVTLGSESAFRAAGKLRVEGKDYVVQDGDVMHFLFNV' A
#
# COMPACT_ATOMS: atom_id res chain seq x y z
N PHE A 1 -7.45 12.97 -8.46
CA PHE A 1 -7.04 11.60 -8.83
C PHE A 1 -6.64 10.90 -7.56
N ILE A 2 -7.19 9.71 -7.30
CA ILE A 2 -6.84 8.91 -6.12
C ILE A 2 -5.73 7.97 -6.56
N HIS A 3 -4.62 7.96 -5.83
CA HIS A 3 -3.53 7.00 -6.02
C HIS A 3 -3.58 6.01 -4.85
N PRO A 4 -4.05 4.78 -5.07
CA PRO A 4 -3.99 3.74 -4.06
C PRO A 4 -2.54 3.25 -3.92
N GLU A 5 -2.05 3.25 -2.69
CA GLU A 5 -0.83 2.55 -2.31
C GLU A 5 -1.21 1.19 -1.72
N GLU A 6 -0.60 0.11 -2.23
CA GLU A 6 -0.85 -1.26 -1.79
C GLU A 6 0.31 -1.77 -0.94
N ILE A 7 -0.03 -2.43 0.16
CA ILE A 7 0.88 -3.10 1.07
C ILE A 7 0.37 -4.53 1.29
N ALA A 8 1.18 -5.52 0.90
CA ALA A 8 0.89 -6.92 1.20
C ALA A 8 0.92 -7.16 2.72
N TYR A 9 -0.10 -7.84 3.26
CA TYR A 9 -0.24 -8.09 4.70
C TYR A 9 1.00 -8.72 5.35
N ASN A 10 1.63 -9.69 4.68
CA ASN A 10 2.83 -10.35 5.20
C ASN A 10 3.99 -9.37 5.41
N ASP A 11 4.16 -8.43 4.48
CA ASP A 11 5.20 -7.41 4.62
C ASP A 11 4.80 -6.38 5.69
N PHE A 12 3.51 -6.06 5.86
CA PHE A 12 3.02 -5.19 6.93
C PHE A 12 3.32 -5.76 8.31
N VAL A 13 3.03 -7.05 8.53
CA VAL A 13 3.32 -7.77 9.78
C VAL A 13 4.84 -7.83 10.04
N THR A 14 5.64 -8.02 8.99
CA THR A 14 7.10 -8.11 9.10
C THR A 14 7.75 -6.77 9.45
N LEU A 15 7.26 -5.68 8.88
CA LEU A 15 7.84 -4.33 9.04
C LEU A 15 7.22 -3.56 10.21
N GLY A 16 6.07 -4.00 10.73
CA GLY A 16 5.43 -3.51 11.96
C GLY A 16 4.86 -2.09 11.89
N SER A 17 5.18 -1.32 10.85
CA SER A 17 4.69 0.04 10.65
C SER A 17 4.75 0.46 9.18
N GLU A 18 3.83 1.33 8.79
CA GLU A 18 3.76 1.88 7.43
C GLU A 18 5.01 2.72 7.07
N SER A 19 5.58 3.43 8.05
CA SER A 19 6.81 4.20 7.89
C SER A 19 8.03 3.32 7.60
N ALA A 20 8.14 2.15 8.24
CA ALA A 20 9.16 1.16 7.92
C ALA A 20 8.98 0.59 6.50
N PHE A 21 7.75 0.48 6.03
CA PHE A 21 7.44 0.07 4.66
C PHE A 21 7.86 1.07 3.60
N ARG A 22 7.58 2.36 3.87
CA ARG A 22 8.02 3.48 3.02
C ARG A 22 9.54 3.57 2.98
N ALA A 23 10.20 3.34 4.12
CA ALA A 23 11.65 3.31 4.21
C ALA A 23 12.29 2.08 3.53
N ALA A 24 11.60 0.93 3.53
CA ALA A 24 12.04 -0.30 2.87
C ALA A 24 11.86 -0.27 1.35
N GLY A 25 11.23 0.77 0.79
CA GLY A 25 11.01 0.91 -0.66
C GLY A 25 10.05 -0.14 -1.25
N LYS A 26 9.26 -0.82 -0.41
CA LYS A 26 8.30 -1.84 -0.83
C LYS A 26 6.94 -1.27 -1.19
N LEU A 27 6.71 0.00 -0.91
CA LEU A 27 5.44 0.69 -1.14
C LEU A 27 5.17 0.79 -2.65
N ARG A 28 4.13 0.10 -3.11
CA ARG A 28 3.72 0.12 -4.52
C ARG A 28 2.55 1.07 -4.69
N VAL A 29 2.70 2.00 -5.63
CA VAL A 29 1.62 2.89 -6.05
C VAL A 29 0.94 2.22 -7.22
N GLU A 30 -0.29 1.79 -7.01
CA GLU A 30 -1.07 1.08 -8.01
C GLU A 30 -2.02 2.02 -8.77
N GLY A 31 -2.28 1.66 -10.02
CA GLY A 31 -3.13 2.43 -10.93
C GLY A 31 -4.62 2.13 -10.75
N LYS A 32 -5.45 2.83 -11.52
CA LYS A 32 -6.92 2.66 -11.52
C LYS A 32 -7.37 1.24 -11.92
N ASP A 33 -6.50 0.48 -12.59
CA ASP A 33 -6.79 -0.86 -13.11
C ASP A 33 -6.37 -1.99 -12.14
N TYR A 34 -5.91 -1.65 -10.93
CA TYR A 34 -5.50 -2.64 -9.96
C TYR A 34 -6.70 -3.42 -9.40
N VAL A 35 -6.61 -4.75 -9.44
CA VAL A 35 -7.60 -5.65 -8.88
C VAL A 35 -7.16 -6.06 -7.48
N VAL A 36 -7.89 -5.55 -6.50
CA VAL A 36 -7.73 -5.86 -5.07
C VAL A 36 -7.76 -7.36 -4.83
N GLN A 37 -6.78 -7.87 -4.09
CA GLN A 37 -6.74 -9.24 -3.61
C GLN A 37 -7.10 -9.32 -2.13
N ASP A 38 -7.58 -10.50 -1.72
CA ASP A 38 -7.90 -10.78 -0.32
C ASP A 38 -6.62 -10.75 0.52
N GLY A 39 -6.58 -9.85 1.50
CA GLY A 39 -5.40 -9.59 2.33
C GLY A 39 -4.58 -8.36 1.95
N ASP A 40 -4.99 -7.58 0.94
CA ASP A 40 -4.30 -6.34 0.60
C ASP A 40 -4.64 -5.24 1.62
N VAL A 41 -3.61 -4.57 2.14
CA VAL A 41 -3.76 -3.36 2.94
C VAL A 41 -3.57 -2.16 2.01
N MET A 42 -4.63 -1.36 1.82
CA MET A 42 -4.59 -0.21 0.92
C MET A 42 -4.63 1.13 1.66
N HIS A 43 -3.77 2.04 1.24
CA HIS A 43 -3.79 3.45 1.64
C HIS A 43 -4.24 4.30 0.46
N PHE A 44 -5.40 4.94 0.58
CA PHE A 44 -5.93 5.82 -0.46
C PHE A 44 -5.51 7.28 -0.21
N LEU A 45 -4.65 7.81 -1.07
CA LEU A 45 -4.32 9.23 -1.06
C LEU A 45 -5.35 10.00 -1.90
N PHE A 46 -6.08 10.91 -1.26
CA PHE A 46 -6.90 11.91 -1.94
C PHE A 46 -6.37 13.30 -1.61
N ASN A 47 -6.27 14.16 -2.63
CA ASN A 47 -5.92 15.56 -2.44
C ASN A 47 -7.23 16.37 -2.36
N VAL A 48 -7.46 17.07 -1.25
CA VAL A 48 -8.57 18.03 -1.06
C VAL A 48 -8.19 19.39 -1.64
#